data_AF-A0A117I9F1-F1
#
_entry.id   AF-A0A117I9F1-F1
#
_cell.length_a   1.000
_cell.length_b   1.000
_cell.length_c   1.000
_cell.angle_alpha   90.00
_cell.angle_beta   90.00
_cell.angle_gamma   90.00
#
_symmetry.space_group_name_H-M   'P 1'
#
loop_
_entity.id
_entity.type
_entity.pdbx_description
1 polymer ?
#
loop_
_entity_poly.entity_id
_entity_poly.type
_entity_poly.pdbx_seq_one_letter_code
_entity_poly.pdbx_strand_id
1 'polypeptide(L)'
;MALSKSAQRTLVKLLAAAALVATVLGGFAACLFTVGMPGKQTAAPKSGPALDGTFKVDIGPTATPDGKPVPGTARTETWVARSVCHDGGGCVATVAVVDPRKPGEPARDTLVFDYVGGDWLMVREAPDKCKVGDADIDVQGWTIMELQSRIDGSLGGEYTWATAPALCANKRAINLTPTRGTDNSTQPPDPATQPPLKTSRGAALRGTYVYTQTYPETGEVFPSHTYDATTFCLRTGDRCVSLMASPDTHNLFVMIYGDGHFTANFPDGDAHCTDGVGKVRQSSRDDLPLPQGPQDPLLGLAGKSYQDYTGDCPAKVELDVKLERTGD
;
A
#
# COMPACT_ATOMS: atom_id res chain seq x y z
N MET A 1 -20.58 33.25 -52.99
CA MET A 1 -20.49 32.47 -51.73
C MET A 1 -19.05 32.54 -51.20
N ALA A 2 -18.86 32.40 -49.89
CA ALA A 2 -17.64 32.83 -49.20
C ALA A 2 -16.38 32.01 -49.58
N LEU A 3 -15.23 32.68 -49.52
CA LEU A 3 -13.91 32.15 -49.84
C LEU A 3 -13.25 31.49 -48.63
N SER A 4 -12.47 30.44 -48.86
CA SER A 4 -11.45 29.97 -47.91
C SER A 4 -10.21 30.87 -47.97
N LYS A 5 -9.42 30.90 -46.88
CA LYS A 5 -7.96 31.12 -46.95
C LYS A 5 -7.26 30.85 -45.62
N SER A 6 -6.20 30.04 -45.70
CA SER A 6 -5.08 30.04 -44.76
C SER A 6 -4.00 31.04 -45.25
N ALA A 7 -3.47 31.86 -44.35
CA ALA A 7 -2.28 32.73 -44.51
C ALA A 7 -1.98 33.35 -43.12
N GLN A 8 -0.89 33.01 -42.42
CA GLN A 8 0.51 33.48 -42.56
C GLN A 8 0.90 34.70 -41.68
N ARG A 9 1.84 34.43 -40.74
CA ARG A 9 3.02 35.23 -40.34
C ARG A 9 2.89 36.54 -39.50
N THR A 10 3.26 36.40 -38.22
CA THR A 10 4.43 37.04 -37.53
C THR A 10 4.41 38.55 -37.13
N LEU A 11 5.17 38.89 -36.06
CA LEU A 11 5.52 40.23 -35.47
C LEU A 11 4.43 40.86 -34.54
N VAL A 12 4.69 41.58 -33.42
CA VAL A 12 5.94 42.10 -32.81
C VAL A 12 5.84 42.52 -31.30
N LYS A 13 6.95 42.33 -30.54
CA LYS A 13 7.51 43.02 -29.32
C LYS A 13 6.69 43.52 -28.10
N LEU A 14 7.10 43.00 -26.92
CA LEU A 14 7.68 43.68 -25.71
C LEU A 14 7.42 45.17 -25.38
N LEU A 15 6.95 45.43 -24.13
CA LEU A 15 7.32 46.50 -23.17
C LEU A 15 7.09 45.93 -21.74
N ALA A 16 8.03 45.92 -20.79
CA ALA A 16 8.49 47.02 -19.89
C ALA A 16 7.38 47.55 -18.92
N ALA A 17 7.58 47.82 -17.63
CA ALA A 17 8.81 47.95 -16.83
C ALA A 17 8.63 47.61 -15.32
N ALA A 18 9.76 47.58 -14.64
CA ALA A 18 10.01 47.37 -13.22
C ALA A 18 9.51 48.46 -12.25
N ALA A 19 9.35 48.10 -10.97
CA ALA A 19 9.58 48.97 -9.80
C ALA A 19 9.90 48.13 -8.55
N LEU A 20 10.74 48.67 -7.66
CA LEU A 20 11.39 47.98 -6.54
C LEU A 20 11.45 48.94 -5.35
N VAL A 21 10.87 48.58 -4.19
CA VAL A 21 11.18 49.23 -2.91
C VAL A 21 11.09 48.22 -1.77
N ALA A 22 12.19 48.04 -1.05
CA ALA A 22 12.20 47.47 0.29
C ALA A 22 12.35 48.60 1.32
N THR A 23 11.69 48.51 2.46
CA THR A 23 11.98 49.32 3.65
C THR A 23 11.89 48.46 4.91
N VAL A 24 12.69 48.84 5.92
CA VAL A 24 13.03 48.02 7.09
C VAL A 24 12.86 48.86 8.35
N LEU A 25 12.75 48.19 9.51
CA LEU A 25 12.89 48.69 10.89
C LEU A 25 11.69 49.39 11.54
N GLY A 26 11.51 49.10 12.84
CA GLY A 26 10.71 49.92 13.76
C GLY A 26 9.86 49.12 14.74
N GLY A 27 10.46 48.59 15.82
CA GLY A 27 9.70 48.08 16.98
C GLY A 27 9.80 49.05 18.17
N PHE A 28 8.77 49.13 19.01
CA PHE A 28 8.86 49.36 20.47
C PHE A 28 7.46 49.37 21.10
N ALA A 29 7.23 48.54 22.13
CA ALA A 29 6.41 48.82 23.33
C ALA A 29 6.27 47.54 24.17
N ALA A 30 6.75 47.56 25.41
CA ALA A 30 6.60 46.46 26.37
C ALA A 30 5.67 46.89 27.52
N CYS A 31 4.84 45.96 28.00
CA CYS A 31 4.09 45.97 29.27
C CYS A 31 3.34 44.61 29.37
N LEU A 32 3.16 43.95 30.51
CA LEU A 32 3.84 43.95 31.81
C LEU A 32 3.50 42.61 32.50
N PHE A 33 4.27 42.17 33.50
CA PHE A 33 4.14 40.85 34.15
C PHE A 33 2.77 40.57 34.80
N THR A 34 2.32 39.32 34.72
CA THR A 34 1.61 38.65 35.82
C THR A 34 2.32 37.33 36.18
N VAL A 35 2.63 37.16 37.47
CA VAL A 35 3.27 35.95 37.99
C VAL A 35 2.19 35.02 38.54
N GLY A 36 1.99 33.87 37.89
CA GLY A 36 1.16 32.77 38.38
C GLY A 36 2.02 31.66 38.99
N MET A 37 1.66 31.19 40.18
CA MET A 37 2.44 30.21 40.97
C MET A 37 2.48 28.81 40.32
N PRO A 38 3.48 27.96 40.67
CA PRO A 38 3.72 26.68 40.00
C PRO A 38 2.67 25.63 40.37
N GLY A 39 1.61 25.55 39.58
CA GLY A 39 0.84 24.31 39.46
C GLY A 39 1.76 23.21 38.93
N LYS A 40 1.69 22.01 39.52
CA LYS A 40 2.42 20.85 39.02
C LYS A 40 1.98 20.55 37.59
N GLN A 41 2.76 20.97 36.61
CA GLN A 41 2.75 20.33 35.30
C GLN A 41 3.27 18.92 35.52
N THR A 42 2.34 17.96 35.68
CA THR A 42 2.60 16.59 35.24
C THR A 42 3.10 16.72 33.80
N ALA A 43 4.35 16.35 33.55
CA ALA A 43 4.91 16.42 32.22
C ALA A 43 4.00 15.57 31.31
N ALA A 44 3.36 16.22 30.34
CA ALA A 44 2.61 15.49 29.32
C ALA A 44 3.57 14.49 28.68
N PRO A 45 3.21 13.20 28.55
CA PRO A 45 4.01 12.26 27.79
C PRO A 45 4.28 12.87 26.41
N LYS A 46 5.53 12.80 25.94
CA LYS A 46 5.96 13.43 24.69
C LYS A 46 5.00 13.01 23.58
N SER A 47 4.23 13.96 23.06
CA SER A 47 3.17 13.66 22.09
C SER A 47 3.80 13.26 20.76
N GLY A 48 3.95 11.96 20.56
CA GLY A 48 4.08 11.39 19.22
C GLY A 48 2.79 11.57 18.42
N PRO A 49 2.72 10.99 17.21
CA PRO A 49 1.47 10.85 16.48
C PRO A 49 0.44 10.12 17.36
N ALA A 50 -0.81 10.55 17.29
CA ALA A 50 -1.91 9.95 18.05
C ALA A 50 -2.93 9.32 17.11
N LEU A 51 -3.36 8.09 17.43
CA LEU A 51 -4.51 7.42 16.84
C LEU A 51 -5.41 6.98 18.00
N ASP A 52 -6.11 7.96 18.56
CA ASP A 52 -6.79 7.87 19.85
C ASP A 52 -8.21 8.43 19.79
N GLY A 53 -9.14 7.71 20.41
CA GLY A 53 -10.55 8.09 20.51
C GLY A 53 -11.45 7.37 19.50
N THR A 54 -12.66 7.89 19.31
CA THR A 54 -13.69 7.28 18.45
C THR A 54 -13.77 8.01 17.12
N PHE A 55 -13.76 7.25 16.02
CA PHE A 55 -13.81 7.76 14.65
C PHE A 55 -15.01 7.22 13.89
N LYS A 56 -15.67 8.09 13.13
CA LYS A 56 -16.47 7.69 11.96
C LYS A 56 -15.49 7.41 10.83
N VAL A 57 -15.53 6.22 10.28
CA VAL A 57 -14.60 5.79 9.23
C VAL A 57 -15.37 5.62 7.94
N ASP A 58 -15.05 6.43 6.93
CA ASP A 58 -15.64 6.34 5.60
C ASP A 58 -14.63 5.73 4.64
N ILE A 59 -14.98 4.57 4.10
CA ILE A 59 -14.18 3.83 3.13
C ILE A 59 -14.89 3.94 1.78
N GLY A 60 -14.30 4.73 0.88
CA GLY A 60 -14.83 5.04 -0.45
C GLY A 60 -15.10 3.79 -1.29
N PRO A 61 -15.84 3.89 -2.41
CA PRO A 61 -16.20 2.74 -3.23
C PRO A 61 -14.95 2.03 -3.79
N THR A 62 -15.09 0.76 -4.17
CA THR A 62 -14.13 0.11 -5.08
C THR A 62 -14.21 0.78 -6.46
N ALA A 63 -13.15 0.64 -7.26
CA ALA A 63 -13.12 1.10 -8.64
C ALA A 63 -13.08 -0.08 -9.63
N THR A 64 -13.61 0.13 -10.83
CA THR A 64 -13.36 -0.71 -12.01
C THR A 64 -11.93 -0.50 -12.54
N PRO A 65 -11.42 -1.36 -13.45
CA PRO A 65 -10.09 -1.17 -14.05
C PRO A 65 -9.90 0.16 -14.78
N ASP A 66 -10.97 0.77 -15.31
CA ASP A 66 -10.96 2.12 -15.90
C ASP A 66 -11.21 3.25 -14.87
N GLY A 67 -11.04 2.96 -13.58
CA GLY A 67 -11.07 3.93 -12.49
C GLY A 67 -12.46 4.42 -12.05
N LYS A 68 -13.55 3.85 -12.58
CA LYS A 68 -14.92 4.30 -12.24
C LYS A 68 -15.38 3.69 -10.91
N PRO A 69 -15.99 4.47 -10.00
CA PRO A 69 -16.48 3.95 -8.72
C PRO A 69 -17.64 2.97 -8.93
N VAL A 70 -17.58 1.80 -8.28
CA VAL A 70 -18.64 0.79 -8.29
C VAL A 70 -19.72 1.17 -7.25
N PRO A 71 -20.98 1.44 -7.66
CA PRO A 71 -22.04 1.84 -6.74
C PRO A 71 -22.29 0.79 -5.64
N GLY A 72 -22.66 1.25 -4.43
CA GLY A 72 -23.02 0.39 -3.30
C GLY A 72 -21.87 -0.30 -2.57
N THR A 73 -20.62 -0.15 -3.03
CA THR A 73 -19.43 -0.78 -2.41
C THR A 73 -18.77 0.07 -1.32
N ALA A 74 -19.07 1.36 -1.28
CA ALA A 74 -18.64 2.28 -0.22
C ALA A 74 -19.29 1.89 1.12
N ARG A 75 -18.55 2.01 2.23
CA ARG A 75 -19.03 1.62 3.56
C ARG A 75 -18.56 2.59 4.63
N THR A 76 -19.35 2.68 5.70
CA THR A 76 -19.02 3.44 6.90
C THR A 76 -18.89 2.49 8.08
N GLU A 77 -17.82 2.64 8.85
CA GLU A 77 -17.54 1.90 10.08
C GLU A 77 -17.41 2.87 11.27
N THR A 78 -17.37 2.33 12.49
CA THR A 78 -17.02 3.09 13.69
C THR A 78 -15.86 2.39 14.36
N TRP A 79 -14.78 3.12 14.57
CA TRP A 79 -13.54 2.61 15.16
C TRP A 79 -13.32 3.27 16.52
N VAL A 80 -12.90 2.49 17.51
CA VAL A 80 -12.39 2.99 18.79
C VAL A 80 -10.92 2.65 18.84
N ALA A 81 -10.07 3.66 18.87
CA ALA A 81 -8.62 3.51 18.81
C ALA A 81 -7.96 4.02 20.09
N ARG A 82 -6.81 3.42 20.42
CA ARG A 82 -5.85 4.00 21.36
C ARG A 82 -4.42 3.72 20.92
N SER A 83 -3.52 4.65 21.19
CA SER A 83 -2.11 4.55 20.82
C SER A 83 -1.17 4.73 22.00
N VAL A 84 0.04 4.20 21.87
CA VAL A 84 1.16 4.45 22.79
C VAL A 84 2.45 4.57 22.00
N CYS A 85 3.33 5.47 22.42
CA CYS A 85 4.69 5.57 21.93
C CYS A 85 5.65 5.05 23.00
N HIS A 86 6.51 4.11 22.62
CA HIS A 86 7.53 3.56 23.50
C HIS A 86 8.78 4.44 23.54
N ASP A 87 9.51 4.40 24.67
CA ASP A 87 10.85 4.97 24.75
C ASP A 87 11.75 4.32 23.68
N GLY A 88 12.27 5.12 22.76
CA GLY A 88 12.96 4.65 21.55
C GLY A 88 12.25 5.03 20.24
N GLY A 89 11.00 5.52 20.28
CA GLY A 89 10.38 6.25 19.17
C GLY A 89 9.39 5.45 18.30
N GLY A 90 9.20 4.16 18.55
CA GLY A 90 8.13 3.39 17.91
C GLY A 90 6.77 3.65 18.58
N CYS A 91 5.75 3.97 17.79
CA CYS A 91 4.37 4.10 18.27
C CYS A 91 3.50 2.98 17.67
N VAL A 92 2.59 2.44 18.49
CA VAL A 92 1.65 1.38 18.12
C VAL A 92 0.25 1.77 18.58
N ALA A 93 -0.76 1.46 17.77
CA ALA A 93 -2.16 1.70 18.05
C ALA A 93 -2.99 0.43 17.90
N THR A 94 -3.94 0.22 18.81
CA THR A 94 -4.93 -0.85 18.74
C THR A 94 -6.29 -0.25 18.44
N VAL A 95 -7.01 -0.85 17.50
CA VAL A 95 -8.31 -0.34 17.01
C VAL A 95 -9.35 -1.44 17.08
N ALA A 96 -10.48 -1.15 17.73
CA ALA A 96 -11.67 -2.00 17.76
C ALA A 96 -12.68 -1.50 16.72
N VAL A 97 -13.10 -2.38 15.81
CA VAL A 97 -14.19 -2.09 14.85
C VAL A 97 -15.52 -2.46 15.51
N VAL A 98 -16.35 -1.46 15.81
CA VAL A 98 -17.54 -1.62 16.66
C VAL A 98 -18.85 -1.34 15.91
N ASP A 99 -19.95 -1.86 16.44
CA ASP A 99 -21.31 -1.43 16.06
C ASP A 99 -21.82 -0.38 17.07
N PRO A 100 -21.91 0.91 16.71
CA PRO A 100 -22.38 1.95 17.63
C PRO A 100 -23.86 1.78 18.01
N ARG A 101 -24.62 0.92 17.31
CA ARG A 101 -26.02 0.60 17.64
C ARG A 101 -26.14 -0.50 18.69
N LYS A 102 -25.03 -1.13 19.06
CA LYS A 102 -24.97 -2.27 19.99
C LYS A 102 -23.84 -2.12 21.01
N PRO A 103 -23.91 -1.12 21.90
CA PRO A 103 -22.90 -0.91 22.93
C PRO A 103 -22.76 -2.16 23.82
N GLY A 104 -21.53 -2.61 24.04
CA GLY A 104 -21.21 -3.78 24.87
C GLY A 104 -21.13 -5.12 24.13
N GLU A 105 -21.44 -5.19 22.83
CA GLU A 105 -21.03 -6.35 22.03
C GLU A 105 -19.50 -6.32 21.80
N PRO A 106 -18.84 -7.49 21.67
CA PRO A 106 -17.44 -7.58 21.27
C PRO A 106 -17.16 -6.83 19.95
N ALA A 107 -15.93 -6.34 19.79
CA ALA A 107 -15.51 -5.76 18.53
C ALA A 107 -15.63 -6.81 17.40
N ARG A 108 -16.13 -6.40 16.24
CA ARG A 108 -16.27 -7.27 15.06
C ARG A 108 -14.90 -7.67 14.51
N ASP A 109 -13.92 -6.78 14.68
CA ASP A 109 -12.53 -6.98 14.29
C ASP A 109 -11.61 -6.16 15.21
N THR A 110 -10.34 -6.54 15.29
CA THR A 110 -9.29 -5.77 15.97
C THR A 110 -8.12 -5.57 15.03
N LEU A 111 -7.76 -4.31 14.79
CA LEU A 111 -6.64 -3.93 13.95
C LEU A 111 -5.49 -3.41 14.83
N VAL A 112 -4.26 -3.58 14.36
CA VAL A 112 -3.06 -3.03 14.99
C VAL A 112 -2.30 -2.23 13.94
N PHE A 113 -2.07 -0.95 14.22
CA PHE A 113 -1.28 -0.05 13.37
C PHE A 113 0.05 0.23 14.06
N ASP A 114 1.14 0.22 13.30
CA ASP A 114 2.43 0.76 13.74
C ASP A 114 2.70 2.08 13.01
N TYR A 115 3.31 3.04 13.69
CA TYR A 115 3.69 4.30 13.05
C TYR A 115 5.06 4.15 12.37
N VAL A 116 5.07 4.23 11.04
CA VAL A 116 6.23 3.95 10.19
C VAL A 116 6.33 5.01 9.10
N GLY A 117 7.53 5.57 8.89
CA GLY A 117 7.79 6.51 7.79
C GLY A 117 7.10 7.88 7.86
N GLY A 118 6.26 8.13 8.87
CA GLY A 118 5.45 9.34 9.00
C GLY A 118 3.94 9.07 9.05
N ASP A 119 3.52 7.84 8.74
CA ASP A 119 2.13 7.43 8.64
C ASP A 119 1.82 6.21 9.52
N TRP A 120 0.53 6.00 9.83
CA TRP A 120 0.07 4.80 10.50
C TRP A 120 -0.17 3.69 9.48
N LEU A 121 0.59 2.60 9.58
CA LEU A 121 0.52 1.44 8.71
C LEU A 121 -0.13 0.24 9.43
N MET A 122 -1.12 -0.38 8.80
CA MET A 122 -1.61 -1.71 9.18
C MET A 122 -1.48 -2.66 7.99
N VAL A 123 -0.90 -3.83 8.24
CA VAL A 123 -0.80 -4.93 7.27
C VAL A 123 -1.38 -6.18 7.89
N ARG A 124 -2.36 -6.78 7.21
CA ARG A 124 -3.02 -8.02 7.64
C ARG A 124 -3.15 -8.98 6.49
N GLU A 125 -2.87 -10.25 6.78
CA GLU A 125 -3.18 -11.39 5.92
C GLU A 125 -4.36 -12.17 6.53
N ALA A 126 -5.39 -12.49 5.75
CA ALA A 126 -6.55 -13.28 6.18
C ALA A 126 -7.20 -14.05 5.01
N PRO A 127 -7.73 -15.28 5.22
CA PRO A 127 -8.53 -15.96 4.21
C PRO A 127 -9.77 -15.14 3.84
N ASP A 128 -10.06 -15.05 2.55
CA ASP A 128 -11.12 -14.20 1.99
C ASP A 128 -11.65 -14.82 0.68
N LYS A 129 -12.61 -14.16 0.02
CA LYS A 129 -13.13 -14.56 -1.30
C LYS A 129 -12.90 -13.48 -2.36
N CYS A 130 -12.42 -13.90 -3.53
CA CYS A 130 -12.25 -13.09 -4.72
C CYS A 130 -13.24 -13.55 -5.78
N LYS A 131 -14.07 -12.64 -6.29
CA LYS A 131 -15.01 -12.95 -7.38
C LYS A 131 -14.34 -12.79 -8.74
N VAL A 132 -14.19 -13.89 -9.47
CA VAL A 132 -13.61 -13.93 -10.82
C VAL A 132 -14.67 -14.39 -11.81
N GLY A 133 -15.13 -13.47 -12.65
CA GLY A 133 -16.34 -13.69 -13.47
C GLY A 133 -17.56 -13.92 -12.58
N ASP A 134 -18.21 -15.07 -12.75
CA ASP A 134 -19.37 -15.46 -11.94
C ASP A 134 -19.03 -16.36 -10.73
N ALA A 135 -17.76 -16.77 -10.57
CA ALA A 135 -17.31 -17.66 -9.51
C ALA A 135 -16.68 -16.90 -8.33
N ASP A 136 -17.01 -17.31 -7.10
CA ASP A 136 -16.27 -16.92 -5.90
C ASP A 136 -15.12 -17.92 -5.66
N ILE A 137 -13.89 -17.42 -5.64
CA ILE A 137 -12.67 -18.19 -5.41
C ILE A 137 -12.14 -17.89 -4.01
N ASP A 138 -11.85 -18.93 -3.22
CA ASP A 138 -11.19 -18.79 -1.93
C ASP A 138 -9.73 -18.35 -2.13
N VAL A 139 -9.32 -17.29 -1.43
CA VAL A 139 -8.02 -16.63 -1.61
C VAL A 139 -7.38 -16.27 -0.28
N GLN A 140 -6.06 -16.10 -0.29
CA GLN A 140 -5.35 -15.45 0.79
C GLN A 140 -5.32 -13.93 0.53
N GLY A 141 -6.18 -13.19 1.22
CA GLY A 141 -6.33 -11.75 1.09
C GLY A 141 -5.31 -10.98 1.94
N TRP A 142 -4.73 -9.94 1.36
CA TRP A 142 -3.85 -8.98 2.02
C TRP A 142 -4.55 -7.64 2.10
N THR A 143 -4.72 -7.11 3.31
CA THR A 143 -5.22 -5.76 3.56
C THR A 143 -4.06 -4.89 4.04
N ILE A 144 -3.85 -3.78 3.35
CA ILE A 144 -2.91 -2.72 3.69
C ILE A 144 -3.73 -1.45 3.94
N MET A 145 -3.45 -0.75 5.03
CA MET A 145 -3.98 0.59 5.29
C MET A 145 -2.85 1.53 5.67
N GLU A 146 -2.78 2.67 4.98
CA GLU A 146 -1.83 3.75 5.24
C GLU A 146 -2.63 5.02 5.57
N LEU A 147 -2.46 5.53 6.79
CA LEU A 147 -3.25 6.64 7.33
C LEU A 147 -2.36 7.80 7.79
N GLN A 148 -2.50 8.94 7.13
CA GLN A 148 -1.78 10.16 7.45
C GLN A 148 -2.57 10.99 8.46
N SER A 149 -1.94 11.38 9.56
CA SER A 149 -2.55 12.25 10.59
C SER A 149 -2.66 13.70 10.10
N ARG A 150 -3.80 14.34 10.33
CA ARG A 150 -4.06 15.76 9.99
C ARG A 150 -4.17 16.62 11.24
N ILE A 151 -3.93 17.93 11.08
CA ILE A 151 -3.89 18.90 12.19
C ILE A 151 -5.23 19.09 12.92
N ASP A 152 -6.35 18.73 12.29
CA ASP A 152 -7.70 18.75 12.88
C ASP A 152 -8.02 17.47 13.68
N GLY A 153 -7.07 16.54 13.79
CA GLY A 153 -7.23 15.23 14.43
C GLY A 153 -7.89 14.18 13.55
N SER A 154 -8.30 14.53 12.32
CA SER A 154 -8.71 13.52 11.33
C SER A 154 -7.51 12.76 10.78
N LEU A 155 -7.77 11.57 10.24
CA LEU A 155 -6.79 10.86 9.44
C LEU A 155 -7.38 10.56 8.07
N GLY A 156 -6.52 10.41 7.07
CA GLY A 156 -6.94 9.85 5.81
C GLY A 156 -5.78 9.34 4.99
N GLY A 157 -6.10 8.54 3.99
CA GLY A 157 -5.13 7.88 3.15
C GLY A 157 -5.79 6.74 2.40
N GLU A 158 -5.16 5.58 2.43
CA GLU A 158 -5.45 4.48 1.53
C GLU A 158 -5.81 3.19 2.25
N TYR A 159 -6.80 2.49 1.71
CA TYR A 159 -7.10 1.09 1.95
C TYR A 159 -6.82 0.34 0.64
N THR A 160 -5.86 -0.57 0.64
CA THR A 160 -5.60 -1.49 -0.47
C THR A 160 -5.92 -2.91 0.00
N TRP A 161 -6.64 -3.67 -0.82
CA TRP A 161 -6.81 -5.11 -0.65
C TRP A 161 -6.35 -5.81 -1.93
N ALA A 162 -5.53 -6.84 -1.80
CA ALA A 162 -4.94 -7.59 -2.91
C ALA A 162 -4.87 -9.08 -2.60
N THR A 163 -4.74 -9.89 -3.65
CA THR A 163 -4.62 -11.35 -3.58
C THR A 163 -3.30 -11.79 -4.22
N ALA A 164 -2.80 -12.98 -3.83
CA ALA A 164 -1.69 -13.65 -4.50
C ALA A 164 -2.12 -15.09 -4.86
N PRO A 165 -2.27 -15.47 -6.14
CA PRO A 165 -2.11 -14.67 -7.36
C PRO A 165 -3.03 -13.44 -7.42
N ALA A 166 -2.67 -12.45 -8.25
CA ALA A 166 -3.34 -11.14 -8.37
C ALA A 166 -4.71 -11.19 -9.09
N LEU A 167 -5.59 -12.11 -8.68
CA LEU A 167 -6.91 -12.34 -9.27
C LEU A 167 -7.88 -11.18 -9.00
N CYS A 168 -7.81 -10.64 -7.78
CA CYS A 168 -8.53 -9.44 -7.39
C CYS A 168 -7.60 -8.49 -6.63
N ALA A 169 -7.68 -7.21 -6.96
CA ALA A 169 -7.11 -6.12 -6.18
C ALA A 169 -8.01 -4.89 -6.25
N ASN A 170 -8.07 -4.11 -5.17
CA ASN A 170 -8.72 -2.81 -5.16
C ASN A 170 -8.03 -1.85 -4.19
N LYS A 171 -7.97 -0.58 -4.61
CA LYS A 171 -7.42 0.55 -3.87
C LYS A 171 -8.55 1.54 -3.64
N ARG A 172 -8.71 2.02 -2.39
CA ARG A 172 -9.87 2.80 -1.92
C ARG A 172 -9.39 3.91 -1.01
N ALA A 173 -9.96 5.11 -1.15
CA ALA A 173 -9.73 6.18 -0.18
C ALA A 173 -10.40 5.84 1.16
N ILE A 174 -9.71 6.08 2.26
CA ILE A 174 -10.22 5.94 3.64
C ILE A 174 -10.04 7.26 4.39
N ASN A 175 -11.07 7.68 5.14
CA ASN A 175 -11.03 8.88 5.98
C ASN A 175 -11.62 8.57 7.37
N LEU A 176 -10.91 8.96 8.42
CA LEU A 176 -11.30 8.82 9.81
C LEU A 176 -11.62 10.21 10.36
N THR A 177 -12.89 10.48 10.66
CA THR A 177 -13.34 11.73 11.26
C THR A 177 -13.58 11.53 12.76
N PRO A 178 -12.92 12.30 13.66
CA PRO A 178 -13.14 12.21 15.10
C PRO A 178 -14.61 12.48 15.45
N THR A 179 -15.17 11.64 16.32
CA THR A 179 -16.52 11.81 16.85
C THR A 179 -16.47 12.18 18.32
N ARG A 180 -17.37 13.07 18.75
CA ARG A 180 -17.50 13.49 20.15
C ARG A 180 -18.72 12.79 20.77
N GLY A 181 -18.57 12.30 22.00
CA GLY A 181 -19.71 12.00 22.87
C GLY A 181 -20.37 10.63 22.75
N THR A 182 -19.73 9.64 22.13
CA THR A 182 -20.15 8.22 22.26
C THR A 182 -19.15 7.47 23.12
N ASP A 183 -19.54 7.22 24.37
CA ASP A 183 -18.81 6.36 25.30
C ASP A 183 -19.00 4.89 24.88
N ASN A 184 -18.18 4.46 23.91
CA ASN A 184 -18.21 3.10 23.39
C ASN A 184 -17.54 2.19 24.44
N SER A 185 -18.36 1.41 25.16
CA SER A 185 -17.90 0.52 26.22
C SER A 185 -16.91 -0.56 25.75
N THR A 186 -16.92 -0.89 24.46
CA THR A 186 -15.98 -1.82 23.82
C THR A 186 -14.62 -1.14 23.59
N GLN A 187 -13.74 -1.25 24.58
CA GLN A 187 -12.36 -0.76 24.52
C GLN A 187 -11.45 -1.70 23.68
N PRO A 188 -10.56 -1.18 22.82
CA PRO A 188 -9.56 -1.98 22.11
C PRO A 188 -8.50 -2.60 23.07
N PRO A 189 -7.82 -3.69 22.66
CA PRO A 189 -6.77 -4.35 23.46
C PRO A 189 -5.54 -3.49 23.79
N ASP A 190 -4.63 -4.07 24.55
CA ASP A 190 -3.39 -3.43 25.04
C ASP A 190 -2.52 -2.88 23.88
N PRO A 191 -2.31 -1.56 23.60
CA PRO A 191 -1.27 -1.18 22.64
C PRO A 191 0.11 -1.38 23.27
N ALA A 192 0.27 -1.14 24.57
CA ALA A 192 1.53 -1.39 25.29
C ALA A 192 1.80 -2.89 25.50
N THR A 193 0.78 -3.76 25.38
CA THR A 193 0.97 -5.22 25.34
C THR A 193 1.25 -5.77 23.93
N GLN A 194 1.24 -4.95 22.88
CA GLN A 194 1.58 -5.45 21.54
C GLN A 194 3.05 -5.84 21.47
N PRO A 195 3.40 -6.97 20.83
CA PRO A 195 4.79 -7.26 20.50
C PRO A 195 5.40 -6.12 19.66
N PRO A 196 6.70 -5.79 19.85
CA PRO A 196 7.39 -4.82 19.00
C PRO A 196 7.35 -5.22 17.53
N LEU A 197 7.20 -4.23 16.64
CA LEU A 197 7.34 -4.40 15.20
C LEU A 197 8.72 -4.98 14.87
N LYS A 198 8.76 -6.06 14.09
CA LYS A 198 10.00 -6.69 13.62
C LYS A 198 10.35 -6.21 12.22
N THR A 199 11.63 -5.86 12.03
CA THR A 199 12.17 -5.58 10.69
C THR A 199 12.19 -6.86 9.84
N SER A 200 11.86 -6.74 8.56
CA SER A 200 11.94 -7.84 7.60
C SER A 200 12.96 -7.55 6.50
N ARG A 201 13.66 -8.58 6.02
CA ARG A 201 14.45 -8.48 4.79
C ARG A 201 13.57 -8.37 3.54
N GLY A 202 12.30 -8.78 3.62
CA GLY A 202 11.33 -8.61 2.52
C GLY A 202 11.05 -7.15 2.19
N ALA A 203 11.02 -6.27 3.20
CA ALA A 203 10.76 -4.82 3.05
C ALA A 203 11.79 -4.08 2.15
N ALA A 204 12.91 -4.72 1.83
CA ALA A 204 13.92 -4.16 0.94
C ALA A 204 13.50 -4.15 -0.56
N LEU A 205 12.48 -4.91 -0.97
CA LEU A 205 11.98 -4.88 -2.36
C LEU A 205 11.14 -3.62 -2.60
N ARG A 206 11.76 -2.53 -3.07
CA ARG A 206 11.10 -1.25 -3.36
C ARG A 206 11.83 -0.38 -4.40
N GLY A 207 11.06 0.43 -5.13
CA GLY A 207 11.49 1.21 -6.29
C GLY A 207 11.18 0.50 -7.61
N THR A 208 11.67 1.02 -8.73
CA THR A 208 11.43 0.43 -10.07
C THR A 208 12.37 -0.75 -10.35
N TYR A 209 11.84 -1.85 -10.86
CA TYR A 209 12.57 -3.05 -11.29
C TYR A 209 12.22 -3.46 -12.72
N VAL A 210 13.20 -4.05 -13.41
CA VAL A 210 12.99 -4.78 -14.67
C VAL A 210 12.97 -6.28 -14.40
N TYR A 211 11.83 -6.90 -14.70
CA TYR A 211 11.62 -8.35 -14.71
C TYR A 211 12.03 -8.93 -16.06
N THR A 212 12.87 -9.97 -16.05
CA THR A 212 13.34 -10.66 -17.25
C THR A 212 13.28 -12.18 -17.04
N GLN A 213 12.79 -12.89 -18.05
CA GLN A 213 12.82 -14.36 -18.14
C GLN A 213 13.77 -14.80 -19.26
N THR A 214 14.48 -15.91 -19.04
CA THR A 214 15.42 -16.48 -20.00
C THR A 214 15.29 -18.00 -20.05
N TYR A 215 15.27 -18.60 -21.25
CA TYR A 215 15.43 -20.04 -21.41
C TYR A 215 16.89 -20.44 -21.12
N PRO A 216 17.17 -21.27 -20.09
CA PRO A 216 18.54 -21.60 -19.72
C PRO A 216 19.28 -22.45 -20.77
N GLU A 217 18.55 -23.25 -21.56
CA GLU A 217 19.14 -24.13 -22.58
C GLU A 217 19.58 -23.40 -23.85
N THR A 218 18.83 -22.37 -24.27
CA THR A 218 19.06 -21.63 -25.52
C THR A 218 19.69 -20.26 -25.31
N GLY A 219 19.57 -19.69 -24.10
CA GLY A 219 19.88 -18.30 -23.82
C GLY A 219 18.87 -17.30 -24.41
N GLU A 220 17.72 -17.78 -24.90
CA GLU A 220 16.66 -16.92 -25.43
C GLU A 220 16.01 -16.10 -24.31
N VAL A 221 15.97 -14.78 -24.49
CA VAL A 221 15.45 -13.81 -23.51
C VAL A 221 14.07 -13.35 -23.95
N PHE A 222 13.08 -13.49 -23.07
CA PHE A 222 11.72 -13.01 -23.29
C PHE A 222 11.64 -11.48 -23.19
N PRO A 223 10.61 -10.83 -23.78
CA PRO A 223 10.34 -9.41 -23.55
C PRO A 223 10.29 -9.08 -22.06
N SER A 224 11.08 -8.10 -21.63
CA SER A 224 11.14 -7.68 -20.23
C SER A 224 9.94 -6.82 -19.84
N HIS A 225 9.60 -6.83 -18.55
CA HIS A 225 8.52 -6.03 -17.98
C HIS A 225 9.06 -5.12 -16.88
N THR A 226 8.66 -3.84 -16.89
CA THR A 226 9.01 -2.90 -15.83
C THR A 226 7.88 -2.84 -14.80
N TYR A 227 8.24 -2.85 -13.52
CA TYR A 227 7.32 -2.76 -12.38
C TYR A 227 7.85 -1.81 -11.31
N ASP A 228 6.97 -0.97 -10.77
CA ASP A 228 7.22 -0.21 -9.54
C ASP A 228 6.81 -1.06 -8.34
N ALA A 229 7.76 -1.32 -7.45
CA ALA A 229 7.61 -2.20 -6.30
C ALA A 229 7.37 -1.41 -5.01
N THR A 230 6.32 -1.79 -4.27
CA THR A 230 6.11 -1.39 -2.87
C THR A 230 5.82 -2.61 -2.01
N THR A 231 6.59 -2.81 -0.94
CA THR A 231 6.47 -3.99 -0.07
C THR A 231 6.00 -3.66 1.34
N PHE A 232 5.00 -4.40 1.80
CA PHE A 232 4.34 -4.25 3.09
C PHE A 232 4.47 -5.55 3.89
N CYS A 233 4.99 -5.48 5.12
CA CYS A 233 5.25 -6.65 5.94
C CYS A 233 4.28 -6.77 7.12
N LEU A 234 3.94 -8.01 7.50
CA LEU A 234 3.26 -8.26 8.77
C LEU A 234 4.12 -7.78 9.95
N ARG A 235 3.49 -7.45 11.07
CA ARG A 235 4.17 -6.97 12.30
C ARG A 235 5.25 -7.93 12.81
N THR A 236 5.09 -9.22 12.51
CA THR A 236 6.00 -10.33 12.80
C THR A 236 7.27 -10.35 11.95
N GLY A 237 7.31 -9.62 10.83
CA GLY A 237 8.47 -9.50 9.92
C GLY A 237 8.81 -10.77 9.12
N ASP A 238 8.08 -11.85 9.32
CA ASP A 238 8.26 -13.16 8.70
C ASP A 238 7.67 -13.23 7.29
N ARG A 239 6.52 -12.58 7.05
CA ARG A 239 5.84 -12.51 5.75
C ARG A 239 5.62 -11.08 5.28
N CYS A 240 5.74 -10.85 3.98
CA CYS A 240 5.41 -9.57 3.34
C CYS A 240 4.69 -9.77 2.01
N VAL A 241 3.89 -8.80 1.60
CA VAL A 241 3.31 -8.69 0.27
C VAL A 241 3.96 -7.54 -0.49
N SER A 242 4.36 -7.82 -1.73
CA SER A 242 5.01 -6.88 -2.64
C SER A 242 4.05 -6.59 -3.77
N LEU A 243 3.59 -5.34 -3.86
CA LEU A 243 2.73 -4.85 -4.92
C LEU A 243 3.62 -4.31 -6.04
N MET A 244 3.60 -4.99 -7.18
CA MET A 244 4.46 -4.70 -8.33
C MET A 244 3.57 -4.15 -9.46
N ALA A 245 3.46 -2.82 -9.56
CA ALA A 245 2.57 -2.18 -10.52
C ALA A 245 3.29 -1.87 -11.84
N SER A 246 2.71 -2.25 -12.97
CA SER A 246 3.21 -1.80 -14.29
C SER A 246 3.03 -0.28 -14.42
N PRO A 247 4.08 0.50 -14.77
CA PRO A 247 3.96 1.95 -14.91
C PRO A 247 2.94 2.38 -15.97
N ASP A 248 2.92 1.67 -17.11
CA ASP A 248 2.12 2.05 -18.28
C ASP A 248 0.67 1.54 -18.24
N THR A 249 0.44 0.38 -17.61
CA THR A 249 -0.87 -0.30 -17.64
C THR A 249 -1.55 -0.40 -16.27
N HIS A 250 -0.81 -0.13 -15.19
CA HIS A 250 -1.21 -0.36 -13.80
C HIS A 250 -1.66 -1.80 -13.50
N ASN A 251 -1.34 -2.76 -14.39
CA ASN A 251 -1.47 -4.18 -14.12
C ASN A 251 -0.64 -4.54 -12.89
N LEU A 252 -1.27 -5.26 -11.95
CA LEU A 252 -0.64 -5.65 -10.70
C LEU A 252 -0.07 -7.07 -10.79
N PHE A 253 1.23 -7.17 -10.55
CA PHE A 253 1.92 -8.40 -10.18
C PHE A 253 2.08 -8.40 -8.64
N VAL A 254 1.95 -9.57 -7.99
CA VAL A 254 2.02 -9.67 -6.51
C VAL A 254 3.00 -10.78 -6.13
N MET A 255 3.97 -10.43 -5.29
CA MET A 255 4.95 -11.36 -4.74
C MET A 255 4.80 -11.47 -3.23
N ILE A 256 4.90 -12.68 -2.68
CA ILE A 256 4.89 -12.95 -1.25
C ILE A 256 6.31 -13.30 -0.80
N TYR A 257 6.83 -12.51 0.15
CA TYR A 257 8.01 -12.85 0.91
C TYR A 257 7.65 -13.79 2.06
N GLY A 258 8.45 -14.83 2.27
CA GLY A 258 8.43 -15.76 3.40
C GLY A 258 9.71 -16.58 3.40
N ASP A 259 10.10 -17.22 4.50
CA ASP A 259 11.17 -18.24 4.57
C ASP A 259 12.52 -17.93 3.85
N GLY A 260 12.83 -16.65 3.59
CA GLY A 260 14.03 -16.21 2.88
C GLY A 260 13.91 -16.09 1.36
N HIS A 261 12.74 -16.30 0.76
CA HIS A 261 12.47 -16.12 -0.68
C HIS A 261 11.27 -15.20 -0.96
N PHE A 262 11.22 -14.67 -2.18
CA PHE A 262 10.01 -14.12 -2.78
C PHE A 262 9.42 -15.17 -3.72
N THR A 263 8.14 -15.48 -3.53
CA THR A 263 7.37 -16.34 -4.42
C THR A 263 6.29 -15.52 -5.11
N ALA A 264 5.94 -15.88 -6.33
CA ALA A 264 4.77 -15.31 -7.01
C ALA A 264 4.02 -16.39 -7.74
N ASN A 265 2.69 -16.42 -7.61
CA ASN A 265 1.85 -17.28 -8.43
C ASN A 265 1.16 -16.38 -9.47
N PHE A 266 1.05 -16.88 -10.70
CA PHE A 266 0.31 -16.20 -11.75
C PHE A 266 -1.09 -16.81 -11.87
N PRO A 267 -2.12 -16.04 -12.27
CA PRO A 267 -3.40 -16.61 -12.66
C PRO A 267 -3.21 -17.64 -13.76
N ASP A 268 -3.75 -18.86 -13.56
CA ASP A 268 -3.72 -19.90 -14.59
C ASP A 268 -4.33 -19.39 -15.91
N GLY A 269 -3.60 -19.56 -17.01
CA GLY A 269 -3.96 -19.10 -18.35
C GLY A 269 -4.38 -20.23 -19.30
N ASP A 270 -5.11 -19.87 -20.34
CA ASP A 270 -5.31 -20.76 -21.51
C ASP A 270 -4.27 -20.43 -22.56
N ALA A 271 -3.61 -21.44 -23.11
CA ALA A 271 -2.57 -21.33 -24.11
C ALA A 271 -2.74 -22.40 -25.21
N HIS A 272 -1.91 -22.30 -26.25
CA HIS A 272 -1.92 -23.19 -27.40
C HIS A 272 -0.63 -24.00 -27.50
N CYS A 273 -0.72 -25.17 -28.10
CA CYS A 273 0.43 -25.97 -28.49
C CYS A 273 1.31 -25.21 -29.51
N THR A 274 2.61 -25.50 -29.54
CA THR A 274 3.59 -24.79 -30.39
C THR A 274 3.31 -24.91 -31.89
N ASP A 275 2.63 -25.98 -32.30
CA ASP A 275 2.14 -26.21 -33.68
C ASP A 275 0.80 -25.50 -33.98
N GLY A 276 0.22 -24.82 -33.00
CA GLY A 276 -1.09 -24.16 -33.06
C GLY A 276 -2.29 -25.12 -32.97
N VAL A 277 -2.07 -26.43 -32.77
CA VAL A 277 -3.12 -27.45 -32.80
C VAL A 277 -3.33 -28.03 -31.40
N GLY A 278 -4.48 -27.71 -30.82
CA GLY A 278 -4.84 -28.11 -29.47
C GLY A 278 -4.80 -26.95 -28.47
N LYS A 279 -5.19 -27.25 -27.24
CA LYS A 279 -5.25 -26.31 -26.12
C LYS A 279 -4.58 -26.89 -24.88
N VAL A 280 -3.96 -26.00 -24.13
CA VAL A 280 -3.38 -26.31 -22.82
C VAL A 280 -3.77 -25.26 -21.80
N ARG A 281 -3.92 -25.72 -20.56
CA ARG A 281 -4.01 -24.90 -19.36
C ARG A 281 -2.59 -24.71 -18.82
N GLN A 282 -2.14 -23.47 -18.73
CA GLN A 282 -0.87 -23.09 -18.13
C GLN A 282 -1.11 -22.66 -16.69
N SER A 283 -0.33 -23.20 -15.75
CA SER A 283 -0.09 -22.58 -14.45
C SER A 283 1.36 -22.14 -14.36
N SER A 284 1.67 -21.11 -13.58
CA SER A 284 3.04 -20.60 -13.45
C SER A 284 3.30 -20.03 -12.07
N ARG A 285 4.54 -20.23 -11.59
CA ARG A 285 5.03 -19.66 -10.33
C ARG A 285 6.50 -19.28 -10.43
N ASP A 286 6.89 -18.23 -9.73
CA ASP A 286 8.28 -17.86 -9.52
C ASP A 286 8.73 -18.15 -8.09
N ASP A 287 10.00 -18.51 -7.92
CA ASP A 287 10.71 -18.65 -6.64
C ASP A 287 12.08 -17.95 -6.75
N LEU A 288 12.28 -16.89 -5.97
CA LEU A 288 13.49 -16.07 -5.97
C LEU A 288 14.05 -15.96 -4.54
N PRO A 289 15.13 -16.68 -4.20
CA PRO A 289 15.78 -16.53 -2.90
C PRO A 289 16.39 -15.14 -2.72
N LEU A 290 16.43 -14.66 -1.48
CA LEU A 290 17.15 -13.43 -1.13
C LEU A 290 18.65 -13.54 -1.48
N PRO A 291 19.28 -12.45 -1.96
CA PRO A 291 20.71 -12.41 -2.18
C PRO A 291 21.48 -12.56 -0.86
N GLN A 292 22.74 -12.99 -0.98
CA GLN A 292 23.67 -13.03 0.15
C GLN A 292 24.02 -11.61 0.62
N GLY A 293 24.05 -11.43 1.95
CA GLY A 293 24.33 -10.13 2.58
C GLY A 293 23.10 -9.21 2.70
N PRO A 294 23.16 -8.20 3.58
CA PRO A 294 22.12 -7.19 3.69
C PRO A 294 22.13 -6.27 2.45
N GLN A 295 20.96 -6.03 1.88
CA GLN A 295 20.70 -5.03 0.85
C GLN A 295 19.41 -4.31 1.24
N ASP A 296 19.40 -2.98 1.14
CA ASP A 296 18.24 -2.16 1.45
C ASP A 296 18.33 -0.81 0.71
N PRO A 297 17.59 -0.62 -0.42
CA PRO A 297 16.72 -1.59 -1.09
C PRO A 297 17.50 -2.76 -1.74
N LEU A 298 16.78 -3.80 -2.16
CA LEU A 298 17.33 -4.90 -2.95
C LEU A 298 17.80 -4.37 -4.32
N LEU A 299 19.04 -4.68 -4.70
CA LEU A 299 19.57 -4.32 -6.03
C LEU A 299 19.06 -5.28 -7.11
N GLY A 300 18.75 -6.51 -6.73
CA GLY A 300 18.05 -7.46 -7.58
C GLY A 300 17.79 -8.79 -6.90
N LEU A 301 16.96 -9.60 -7.56
CA LEU A 301 16.65 -10.98 -7.22
C LEU A 301 16.93 -11.85 -8.45
N ALA A 302 17.43 -13.06 -8.22
CA ALA A 302 17.62 -14.06 -9.27
C ALA A 302 17.05 -15.39 -8.77
N GLY A 303 16.31 -16.07 -9.63
CA GLY A 303 15.58 -17.29 -9.25
C GLY A 303 15.03 -18.02 -10.47
N LYS A 304 13.93 -18.76 -10.27
CA LYS A 304 13.35 -19.63 -11.29
C LYS A 304 11.87 -19.35 -11.49
N SER A 305 11.41 -19.41 -12.74
CA SER A 305 10.00 -19.54 -13.10
C SER A 305 9.73 -20.99 -13.48
N TYR A 306 8.70 -21.57 -12.89
CA TYR A 306 8.22 -22.90 -13.22
C TYR A 306 6.86 -22.78 -13.89
N GLN A 307 6.75 -23.31 -15.10
CA GLN A 307 5.53 -23.29 -15.89
C GLN A 307 5.07 -24.72 -16.17
N ASP A 308 3.84 -25.02 -15.80
CA ASP A 308 3.24 -26.35 -15.89
C ASP A 308 2.07 -26.28 -16.89
N TYR A 309 2.18 -27.02 -18.00
CA TYR A 309 1.18 -27.10 -19.06
C TYR A 309 0.44 -28.43 -19.02
N THR A 310 -0.89 -28.39 -19.02
CA THR A 310 -1.76 -29.58 -19.01
C THR A 310 -2.81 -29.50 -20.11
N GLY A 311 -3.17 -30.62 -20.73
CA GLY A 311 -4.09 -30.66 -21.88
C GLY A 311 -3.52 -31.49 -23.03
N ASP A 312 -3.74 -31.04 -24.26
CA ASP A 312 -3.43 -31.79 -25.49
C ASP A 312 -1.92 -32.01 -25.71
N CYS A 313 -1.08 -31.08 -25.24
CA CYS A 313 0.39 -31.13 -25.33
C CYS A 313 1.03 -30.78 -23.96
N PRO A 314 1.04 -31.72 -22.99
CA PRO A 314 1.53 -31.43 -21.64
C PRO A 314 3.05 -31.21 -21.63
N ALA A 315 3.49 -30.20 -20.88
CA ALA A 315 4.90 -29.81 -20.77
C ALA A 315 5.21 -29.24 -19.38
N LYS A 316 6.50 -29.26 -19.03
CA LYS A 316 7.05 -28.57 -17.86
C LYS A 316 8.24 -27.73 -18.33
N VAL A 317 8.24 -26.45 -18.01
CA VAL A 317 9.29 -25.51 -18.41
C VAL A 317 9.86 -24.85 -17.16
N GLU A 318 11.19 -24.73 -17.11
CA GLU A 318 11.91 -23.95 -16.12
C GLU A 318 12.65 -22.82 -16.83
N LEU A 319 12.46 -21.58 -16.38
CA LEU A 319 13.14 -20.39 -16.89
C LEU A 319 14.00 -19.77 -15.78
N ASP A 320 15.12 -19.17 -16.15
CA ASP A 320 15.84 -18.26 -15.26
C ASP A 320 15.08 -16.93 -15.17
N VAL A 321 14.87 -16.44 -13.95
CA VAL A 321 14.19 -15.16 -13.68
C VAL A 321 15.16 -14.19 -13.04
N LYS A 322 15.09 -12.92 -13.46
CA LYS A 322 15.74 -11.81 -12.78
C LYS A 322 14.77 -10.65 -12.55
N LEU A 323 14.88 -10.03 -11.40
CA LEU A 323 14.41 -8.67 -11.11
C LEU A 323 15.64 -7.80 -10.86
N GLU A 324 15.86 -6.77 -11.65
CA GLU A 324 17.01 -5.87 -11.52
C GLU A 324 16.51 -4.44 -11.26
N ARG A 325 16.98 -3.79 -10.18
CA ARG A 325 16.50 -2.46 -9.78
C ARG A 325 17.07 -1.38 -10.70
N THR A 326 16.20 -0.52 -11.23
CA THR A 326 16.57 0.56 -12.15
C THR A 326 16.29 1.96 -11.62
N GLY A 327 15.46 2.12 -10.58
CA GLY A 327 15.09 3.43 -10.04
C GLY A 327 14.46 3.39 -8.64
N ASP A 328 14.08 4.56 -8.16
CA ASP A 328 13.17 4.80 -7.03
C ASP A 328 11.81 5.27 -7.57
#